data_AF-A0A973MAX6-F1
#
_entry.id   AF-A0A973MAX6-F1
#
_cell.length_a   1.000
_cell.length_b   1.000
_cell.length_c   1.000
_cell.angle_alpha   90.00
_cell.angle_beta   90.00
_cell.angle_gamma   90.00
#
_symmetry.space_group_name_H-M   'P 1'
#
loop_
_entity.id
_entity.type
_entity.pdbx_description
1 polymer ?
#
loop_
_entity_poly.entity_id
_entity_poly.type
_entity_poly.pdbx_seq_one_letter_code
_entity_poly.pdbx_strand_id
1 'polypeptide(L)'
;FASRIRNWMKTLRKRNAMIGFATQSAADALDSSIASAIVEQTATAIFMPNQKAREEHYCKGFGLSGQEFEFIRSLPAHSRSFLVRQANRSVVVRLDLNGMPDLLTILSGRETTVRRLDEIRAAVGDEPSVWYPMLTRSSWPGTPPADDFWLEAAE
;
A
#
# COMPACT_ATOMS: atom_id res chain seq x y z
N PHE A 1 -18.38 -14.30 -0.12
CA PHE A 1 -17.40 -13.34 -0.67
C PHE A 1 -16.05 -14.00 -1.02
N ALA A 2 -15.39 -14.70 -0.08
CA ALA A 2 -14.08 -15.37 -0.30
C ALA A 2 -13.97 -16.25 -1.56
N SER A 3 -15.00 -17.03 -1.89
CA SER A 3 -15.04 -17.83 -3.12
C SER A 3 -14.86 -16.99 -4.40
N ARG A 4 -15.47 -15.79 -4.46
CA ARG A 4 -15.30 -14.87 -5.59
C ARG A 4 -13.88 -14.35 -5.69
N ILE A 5 -13.25 -14.00 -4.57
CA ILE A 5 -11.85 -13.55 -4.53
C ILE A 5 -10.92 -14.64 -5.06
N ARG A 6 -11.11 -15.91 -4.65
CA ARG A 6 -10.31 -17.03 -5.17
C ARG A 6 -10.45 -17.19 -6.68
N ASN A 7 -11.67 -17.04 -7.20
CA ASN A 7 -11.90 -17.09 -8.65
C ASN A 7 -11.25 -15.91 -9.37
N TRP A 8 -11.30 -14.71 -8.76
CA TRP A 8 -10.63 -13.52 -9.29
C TRP A 8 -9.12 -13.66 -9.33
N MET A 9 -8.48 -14.17 -8.28
CA MET A 9 -7.03 -14.41 -8.26
C MET A 9 -6.56 -15.32 -9.41
N LYS A 10 -7.41 -16.25 -9.88
CA LYS A 10 -7.10 -17.13 -11.02
C LYS A 10 -7.36 -16.49 -12.39
N THR A 11 -8.24 -15.49 -12.49
CA THR A 11 -8.80 -15.03 -13.77
C THR A 11 -8.51 -13.57 -14.12
N LEU A 12 -8.30 -12.70 -13.13
CA LEU A 12 -8.10 -11.26 -13.35
C LEU A 12 -6.84 -10.93 -14.14
N ARG A 13 -5.79 -11.74 -14.02
CA ARG A 13 -4.57 -11.60 -14.84
C ARG A 13 -4.87 -11.60 -16.34
N LYS A 14 -5.89 -12.36 -16.79
CA LYS A 14 -6.28 -12.42 -18.21
C LYS A 14 -7.12 -11.22 -18.67
N ARG A 15 -7.56 -10.38 -17.75
CA ARG A 15 -8.45 -9.23 -18.00
C ARG A 15 -7.73 -7.91 -17.76
N ASN A 16 -6.40 -7.94 -17.77
CA ASN A 16 -5.52 -6.84 -17.39
C ASN A 16 -5.93 -6.12 -16.09
N ALA A 17 -6.36 -6.90 -15.10
CA ALA A 17 -6.82 -6.38 -13.82
C ALA A 17 -5.87 -6.82 -12.70
N MET A 18 -5.67 -5.93 -11.73
CA MET A 18 -4.90 -6.20 -10.52
C MET A 18 -5.80 -6.39 -9.31
N ILE A 19 -5.36 -7.24 -8.39
CA ILE A 19 -5.96 -7.39 -7.07
C ILE A 19 -4.85 -7.21 -6.02
N GLY A 20 -5.07 -6.27 -5.10
CA GLY A 20 -4.17 -6.01 -3.98
C GLY A 20 -4.81 -6.46 -2.68
N PHE A 21 -4.02 -7.12 -1.83
CA PHE A 21 -4.40 -7.42 -0.46
C PHE A 21 -3.47 -6.66 0.48
N ALA A 22 -4.04 -6.08 1.53
CA ALA A 22 -3.29 -5.45 2.60
C ALA A 22 -3.81 -5.98 3.94
N THR A 23 -2.90 -6.41 4.80
CA THR A 23 -3.19 -6.95 6.14
C THR A 23 -2.16 -6.41 7.12
N GLN A 24 -2.58 -6.24 8.37
CA GLN A 24 -1.67 -5.92 9.48
C GLN A 24 -1.15 -7.18 10.18
N SER A 25 -1.78 -8.34 9.93
CA SER A 25 -1.42 -9.62 10.53
C SER A 25 -1.06 -10.63 9.45
N ALA A 26 0.19 -11.11 9.49
CA ALA A 26 0.66 -12.21 8.68
C ALA A 26 -0.04 -13.53 9.05
N ALA A 27 -0.32 -13.74 10.34
CA ALA A 27 -1.02 -14.92 10.83
C ALA A 27 -2.44 -14.98 10.28
N ASP A 28 -3.22 -13.90 10.42
CA ASP A 28 -4.61 -13.85 9.96
C ASP A 28 -4.73 -14.09 8.45
N ALA A 29 -3.72 -13.68 7.67
CA ALA A 29 -3.66 -13.94 6.24
C ALA A 29 -3.47 -15.43 5.93
N LEU A 30 -2.62 -16.12 6.71
CA LEU A 30 -2.35 -17.55 6.60
C LEU A 30 -3.50 -18.41 7.15
N ASP A 31 -4.23 -17.92 8.15
CA ASP A 31 -5.41 -18.59 8.71
C ASP A 31 -6.68 -18.33 7.85
N SER A 32 -6.59 -17.44 6.86
CA SER A 32 -7.73 -17.08 6.04
C SER A 32 -8.17 -18.19 5.08
N SER A 33 -9.46 -18.22 4.75
CA SER A 33 -10.02 -19.13 3.73
C SER A 33 -9.44 -18.97 2.31
N ILE A 34 -8.60 -17.96 2.09
CA ILE A 34 -7.94 -17.66 0.81
C ILE A 34 -6.41 -17.75 0.91
N ALA A 35 -5.85 -18.25 2.01
CA ALA A 35 -4.42 -18.31 2.29
C ALA A 35 -3.62 -18.98 1.17
N SER A 36 -4.04 -20.15 0.70
CA SER A 36 -3.35 -20.84 -0.41
C SER A 36 -3.27 -19.98 -1.66
N ALA A 37 -4.34 -19.28 -1.99
CA ALA A 37 -4.33 -18.40 -3.15
C ALA A 37 -3.50 -17.13 -2.92
N ILE A 38 -3.43 -16.59 -1.70
CA ILE A 38 -2.48 -15.51 -1.36
C ILE A 38 -1.04 -16.00 -1.53
N VAL A 39 -0.68 -17.16 -0.97
CA VAL A 39 0.71 -17.65 -1.00
C VAL A 39 1.12 -18.09 -2.41
N GLU A 40 0.25 -18.81 -3.13
CA GLU A 40 0.59 -19.44 -4.42
C GLU A 40 0.37 -18.52 -5.63
N GLN A 41 -0.59 -17.59 -5.57
CA GLN A 41 -0.99 -16.77 -6.73
C GLN A 41 -0.50 -15.32 -6.66
N THR A 42 0.06 -14.88 -5.53
CA THR A 42 0.60 -13.53 -5.41
C THR A 42 1.91 -13.41 -6.19
N ALA A 43 1.88 -12.66 -7.28
CA ALA A 43 3.07 -12.42 -8.10
C ALA A 43 4.08 -11.49 -7.41
N THR A 44 3.61 -10.51 -6.63
CA THR A 44 4.43 -9.52 -5.92
C THR A 44 3.96 -9.41 -4.48
N ALA A 45 4.83 -9.71 -3.52
CA ALA A 45 4.57 -9.53 -2.11
C ALA A 45 5.43 -8.39 -1.55
N ILE A 46 4.82 -7.52 -0.74
CA ILE A 46 5.50 -6.40 -0.08
C ILE A 46 5.45 -6.64 1.43
N PHE A 47 6.62 -6.80 2.05
CA PHE A 47 6.73 -6.98 3.50
C PHE A 47 7.28 -5.73 4.15
N MET A 48 6.47 -5.16 5.04
CA MET A 48 6.84 -4.01 5.86
C MET A 48 7.68 -4.46 7.08
N PRO A 49 8.49 -3.56 7.67
CA PRO A 49 9.24 -3.86 8.89
C PRO A 49 8.32 -4.36 10.00
N ASN A 50 8.71 -5.48 10.62
CA ASN A 50 7.96 -6.07 11.71
C ASN A 50 8.90 -6.73 12.74
N GLN A 51 9.20 -6.01 13.81
CA GLN A 51 10.04 -6.50 14.91
C GLN A 51 9.44 -7.71 15.66
N LYS A 52 8.12 -7.89 15.56
CA LYS A 52 7.37 -9.01 16.15
C LYS A 52 7.13 -10.14 15.15
N ALA A 53 7.77 -10.10 13.98
CA ALA A 53 7.66 -11.15 12.97
C ALA A 53 8.10 -12.50 13.57
N ARG A 54 7.36 -13.55 13.22
CA ARG A 54 7.66 -14.92 13.64
C ARG A 54 8.01 -15.76 12.43
N GLU A 55 9.05 -16.58 12.58
CA GLU A 55 9.55 -17.45 11.52
C GLU A 55 8.46 -18.41 11.00
N GLU A 56 7.56 -18.87 11.89
CA GLU A 56 6.42 -19.72 11.53
C GLU A 56 5.53 -19.11 10.43
N HIS A 57 5.25 -17.81 10.51
CA HIS A 57 4.39 -17.14 9.53
C HIS A 57 5.19 -16.70 8.30
N TYR A 58 6.34 -16.07 8.53
CA TYR A 58 7.09 -15.42 7.44
C TYR A 58 7.90 -16.43 6.63
N CYS A 59 8.66 -17.32 7.27
CA CYS A 59 9.48 -18.30 6.56
C CYS A 59 8.67 -19.52 6.15
N LYS A 60 7.92 -20.15 7.06
CA LYS A 60 7.16 -21.38 6.73
C LYS A 60 5.87 -21.07 5.97
N GLY A 61 5.17 -20.00 6.33
CA GLY A 61 3.92 -19.60 5.68
C GLY A 61 4.13 -18.90 4.34
N PHE A 62 4.91 -17.82 4.32
CA PHE A 62 5.16 -17.00 3.11
C PHE A 62 6.43 -17.37 2.33
N GLY A 63 7.22 -18.34 2.80
CA GLY A 63 8.38 -18.85 2.08
C GLY A 63 9.61 -17.93 2.13
N LEU A 64 9.69 -17.01 3.10
CA LEU A 64 10.86 -16.14 3.25
C LEU A 64 12.11 -16.94 3.61
N SER A 65 13.24 -16.52 3.05
CA SER A 65 14.55 -16.97 3.50
C SER A 65 14.86 -16.39 4.88
N GLY A 66 15.77 -17.03 5.62
CA GLY A 66 16.23 -16.50 6.90
C GLY A 66 16.81 -15.08 6.80
N GLN A 67 17.48 -14.76 5.67
CA GLN A 67 18.03 -13.42 5.45
C GLN A 67 16.93 -12.36 5.25
N GLU A 68 15.90 -12.68 4.47
CA GLU A 68 14.75 -11.80 4.26
C GLU A 68 13.98 -11.56 5.57
N PHE A 69 13.82 -12.62 6.37
CA PHE A 69 13.17 -12.56 7.67
C PHE A 69 13.94 -11.67 8.66
N GLU A 70 15.25 -11.87 8.80
CA GLU A 70 16.08 -11.03 9.68
C GLU A 70 16.10 -9.57 9.23
N PHE A 71 16.07 -9.33 7.91
CA PHE A 71 15.94 -7.99 7.37
C PHE A 71 14.62 -7.31 7.79
N ILE A 72 13.49 -7.99 7.62
CA ILE A 72 12.17 -7.47 8.05
C ILE A 72 12.12 -7.17 9.54
N ARG A 73 12.76 -8.01 10.37
CA ARG A 73 12.76 -7.88 11.83
C ARG A 73 13.67 -6.75 12.32
N SER A 74 14.79 -6.53 11.64
CA SER A 74 15.83 -5.56 12.03
C SER A 74 15.55 -4.14 11.52
N LEU A 75 14.78 -3.98 10.44
CA LEU A 75 14.46 -2.66 9.90
C LEU A 75 13.71 -1.78 10.91
N PRO A 76 14.10 -0.50 11.07
CA PRO A 76 13.31 0.46 11.84
C PRO A 76 11.96 0.72 11.15
N ALA A 77 10.86 0.77 11.92
CA ALA A 77 9.52 1.01 11.39
C ALA A 77 9.39 2.36 10.64
N HIS A 78 10.19 3.35 11.02
CA HIS A 78 10.19 4.69 10.41
C HIS A 78 11.17 4.84 9.22
N SER A 79 11.87 3.77 8.85
CA SER A 79 12.87 3.79 7.76
C SER A 79 12.26 4.00 6.38
N ARG A 80 10.92 3.86 6.24
CA ARG A 80 10.21 3.81 4.95
C ARG A 80 10.78 2.77 4.00
N SER A 81 11.46 1.77 4.55
CA SER A 81 12.07 0.69 3.80
C SER A 81 11.23 -0.57 3.95
N PHE A 82 11.10 -1.33 2.87
CA PHE A 82 10.33 -2.57 2.82
C PHE A 82 10.95 -3.54 1.82
N LEU A 83 10.62 -4.82 2.00
CA LEU A 83 11.04 -5.88 1.10
C LEU A 83 9.98 -6.04 0.01
N VAL A 84 10.38 -5.97 -1.26
CA VAL A 84 9.55 -6.38 -2.39
C VAL A 84 10.07 -7.72 -2.89
N ARG A 85 9.20 -8.73 -2.90
CA ARG A 85 9.51 -10.08 -3.37
C ARG A 85 8.67 -10.44 -4.58
N GLN A 86 9.34 -10.94 -5.61
CA GLN A 86 8.74 -11.48 -6.83
C GLN A 86 9.39 -12.83 -7.15
N ALA A 87 8.60 -13.90 -7.07
CA ALA A 87 9.09 -15.27 -7.20
C ALA A 87 10.32 -15.54 -6.30
N ASN A 88 11.50 -15.73 -6.92
CA ASN A 88 12.76 -16.05 -6.25
C ASN A 88 13.70 -14.85 -6.13
N ARG A 89 13.19 -13.63 -6.35
CA ARG A 89 13.98 -12.40 -6.24
C ARG A 89 13.35 -11.49 -5.19
N SER A 90 14.21 -10.88 -4.39
CA SER A 90 13.81 -9.91 -3.40
C SER A 90 14.71 -8.69 -3.47
N VAL A 91 14.08 -7.52 -3.39
CA VAL A 91 14.77 -6.24 -3.38
C VAL A 91 14.30 -5.44 -2.18
N VAL A 92 15.23 -4.73 -1.58
CA VAL A 92 14.94 -3.76 -0.54
C VAL A 92 14.68 -2.44 -1.22
N VAL A 93 13.52 -1.85 -0.95
CA VAL A 93 13.13 -0.55 -1.48
C VAL A 93 13.00 0.41 -0.32
N ARG A 94 13.54 1.63 -0.48
CA ARG A 94 13.28 2.76 0.41
C ARG A 94 12.42 3.76 -0.34
N LEU A 95 11.24 4.04 0.20
CA LEU A 95 10.34 5.06 -0.34
C LEU A 95 10.75 6.43 0.20
N ASP A 96 11.44 7.19 -0.63
CA ASP A 96 11.75 8.58 -0.34
C ASP A 96 10.60 9.49 -0.74
N LEU A 97 10.00 10.15 0.25
CA LEU A 97 8.94 11.15 0.06
C LEU A 97 9.42 12.53 0.51
N ASN A 98 10.75 12.71 0.61
CA ASN A 98 11.33 14.00 0.92
C ASN A 98 10.99 15.02 -0.18
N GLY A 99 10.67 16.24 0.21
CA GLY A 99 10.24 17.30 -0.71
C GLY A 99 8.76 17.25 -1.13
N MET A 100 7.94 16.35 -0.56
CA MET A 100 6.49 16.24 -0.86
C MET A 100 5.60 16.42 0.39
N PRO A 101 5.78 17.49 1.20
CA PRO A 101 5.06 17.68 2.47
C PRO A 101 3.55 17.89 2.29
N ASP A 102 3.15 18.51 1.19
CA ASP A 102 1.79 18.70 0.73
C ASP A 102 1.10 17.38 0.42
N LEU A 103 1.73 16.53 -0.39
CA LEU A 103 1.22 15.20 -0.72
C LEU A 103 1.07 14.33 0.53
N LEU A 104 2.07 14.37 1.42
CA LEU A 104 2.01 13.66 2.71
C LEU A 104 0.87 14.16 3.59
N THR A 105 0.55 15.44 3.55
CA THR A 105 -0.58 16.02 4.29
C THR A 105 -1.91 15.52 3.72
N ILE A 106 -2.04 15.46 2.39
CA ILE A 106 -3.24 14.94 1.73
C ILE A 106 -3.44 13.45 1.98
N LEU A 107 -2.37 12.65 1.94
CA LEU A 107 -2.44 11.20 2.17
C LEU A 107 -2.58 10.81 3.66
N SER A 108 -2.49 11.78 4.57
CA SER A 108 -2.52 11.52 6.01
C SER A 108 -3.94 11.25 6.53
N GLY A 109 -4.21 10.01 6.94
CA GLY A 109 -5.43 9.62 7.66
C GLY A 109 -5.44 9.93 9.16
N ARG A 110 -4.53 10.77 9.67
CA ARG A 110 -4.53 11.18 11.08
C ARG A 110 -5.78 11.99 11.38
N GLU A 111 -6.46 11.67 12.49
CA GLU A 111 -7.67 12.37 12.92
C GLU A 111 -7.50 13.89 12.95
N THR A 112 -6.36 14.39 13.42
CA THR A 112 -6.07 15.82 13.47
C THR A 112 -6.03 16.48 12.08
N THR A 113 -5.46 15.80 11.09
CA THR A 113 -5.42 16.29 9.70
C THR A 113 -6.80 16.26 9.07
N VAL A 114 -7.57 15.19 9.31
CA VAL A 114 -8.94 15.03 8.79
C VAL A 114 -9.87 16.10 9.37
N ARG A 115 -9.88 16.27 10.70
CA ARG A 115 -10.69 17.31 11.36
C ARG A 115 -10.35 18.70 10.85
N ARG A 116 -9.06 19.01 10.67
CA ARG A 116 -8.63 20.30 10.11
C ARG A 116 -9.14 20.51 8.69
N LEU A 117 -9.15 19.47 7.85
CA LEU A 117 -9.74 19.54 6.52
C LEU A 117 -11.25 19.79 6.59
N ASP A 118 -11.96 19.10 7.49
CA ASP A 118 -13.41 19.28 7.68
C ASP A 118 -13.76 20.70 8.12
N GLU A 119 -13.00 21.28 9.06
CA GLU A 119 -13.14 22.67 9.49
C GLU A 119 -12.93 23.67 8.34
N ILE A 120 -11.89 23.46 7.52
CA ILE A 120 -11.61 24.31 6.36
C ILE A 120 -12.76 24.21 5.35
N ARG A 121 -13.19 22.98 4.99
CA ARG A 121 -14.27 22.76 4.03
C ARG A 121 -15.60 23.32 4.51
N ALA A 122 -15.89 23.26 5.81
CA ALA A 122 -17.07 23.89 6.39
C ALA A 122 -17.06 25.42 6.24
N ALA A 123 -15.87 26.05 6.25
CA ALA A 123 -15.73 27.50 6.12
C ALA A 123 -15.70 27.99 4.66
N VAL A 124 -15.09 27.22 3.73
CA VAL A 124 -14.79 27.68 2.37
C VAL A 124 -15.41 26.85 1.25
N GLY A 125 -16.10 25.76 1.59
CA GLY A 125 -16.69 24.83 0.63
C GLY A 125 -15.74 23.72 0.18
N ASP A 126 -16.22 22.90 -0.76
CA ASP A 126 -15.57 21.65 -1.19
C ASP A 126 -14.58 21.80 -2.35
N GLU A 127 -14.44 23.01 -2.88
CA GLU A 127 -13.59 23.30 -4.04
C GLU A 127 -12.08 23.14 -3.69
N PRO A 128 -11.36 22.16 -4.27
CA PRO A 128 -9.96 21.87 -3.92
C PRO A 128 -9.01 23.03 -4.12
N SER A 129 -9.20 23.82 -5.16
CA SER A 129 -8.40 25.01 -5.42
C SER A 129 -8.46 26.03 -4.28
N VAL A 130 -9.50 25.99 -3.44
CA VAL A 130 -9.71 26.89 -2.29
C VAL A 130 -9.22 26.28 -0.98
N TRP A 131 -9.59 25.04 -0.64
CA TRP A 131 -9.22 24.46 0.66
C TRP A 131 -7.78 23.89 0.69
N TYR A 132 -7.22 23.49 -0.45
CA TYR A 132 -5.91 22.85 -0.51
C TYR A 132 -4.79 23.74 0.04
N PRO A 133 -4.64 25.01 -0.39
CA PRO A 133 -3.56 25.86 0.13
C PRO A 133 -3.66 26.13 1.63
N MET A 134 -4.89 26.15 2.17
CA MET A 134 -5.13 26.34 3.60
C MET A 134 -4.68 25.13 4.43
N LEU A 135 -4.88 23.93 3.90
CA LEU A 135 -4.47 22.69 4.55
C LEU A 135 -2.96 22.45 4.44
N THR A 136 -2.43 22.49 3.20
CA THR A 136 -1.06 22.06 2.86
C THR A 136 -0.02 23.17 2.93
N ARG A 137 -0.44 24.45 2.98
CA ARG A 137 0.43 25.64 2.87
C ARG A 137 1.20 25.71 1.54
N SER A 138 0.72 25.02 0.52
CA SER A 138 1.32 24.97 -0.81
C SER A 138 0.30 25.41 -1.87
N SER A 139 0.77 25.90 -3.01
CA SER A 139 -0.11 26.28 -4.11
C SER A 139 -0.86 25.05 -4.65
N TRP A 140 -2.13 25.23 -5.04
CA TRP A 140 -2.88 24.19 -5.73
C TRP A 140 -2.13 23.75 -7.00
N PRO A 141 -1.81 22.45 -7.18
CA PRO A 141 -1.04 21.97 -8.33
C PRO A 141 -1.81 22.02 -9.66
N GLY A 142 -3.08 22.44 -9.64
CA GLY A 142 -3.95 22.45 -10.81
C GLY A 142 -4.83 21.21 -10.88
N THR A 143 -5.87 21.30 -11.70
CA THR A 143 -6.71 20.15 -12.04
C THR A 143 -6.03 19.43 -13.20
N PRO A 144 -5.65 18.15 -13.07
CA PRO A 144 -5.13 17.41 -14.21
C PRO A 144 -6.19 17.42 -15.34
N PRO A 145 -5.78 17.48 -16.62
CA PRO A 145 -6.72 17.44 -17.72
C PRO A 145 -7.59 16.19 -17.64
N ALA A 146 -8.88 16.33 -18.00
CA ALA A 146 -9.89 15.29 -17.85
C ALA A 146 -9.52 13.96 -18.56
N ASP A 147 -8.62 14.03 -19.55
CA ASP A 147 -8.26 12.93 -20.44
C ASP A 147 -7.10 12.07 -19.91
N ASP A 148 -6.40 12.50 -18.84
CA ASP A 148 -5.15 11.88 -18.39
C ASP A 148 -5.29 10.97 -17.15
N PHE A 149 -6.51 10.72 -16.70
CA PHE A 149 -6.72 9.93 -15.48
C PHE A 149 -6.48 8.42 -15.65
N TRP A 150 -6.37 7.95 -16.90
CA TRP A 150 -6.03 6.56 -17.25
C TRP A 150 -5.29 6.50 -18.60
N LEU A 151 -3.99 6.77 -18.63
CA LEU A 151 -3.14 6.38 -19.77
C LEU A 151 -2.98 4.85 -19.75
N GLU A 152 -3.85 4.18 -20.51
CA GLU A 152 -3.58 2.97 -21.31
C GLU A 152 -2.58 1.97 -20.71
N ALA A 153 -2.97 1.30 -19.63
CA ALA A 153 -2.49 -0.05 -19.38
C ALA A 153 -3.52 -1.00 -20.01
N ALA A 154 -3.46 -1.21 -21.32
CA ALA A 154 -3.98 -2.36 -22.07
C ALA A 154 -3.88 -2.07 -23.58
N GLU A 155 -2.68 -2.19 -24.15
CA GLU A 155 -2.52 -2.88 -25.44
C GLU A 155 -1.61 -4.09 -25.23
#